data_AF-X1QH78-F1
#
_entry.id   AF-X1QH78-F1
#
_cell.length_a   1.000
_cell.length_b   1.000
_cell.length_c   1.000
_cell.angle_alpha   90.00
_cell.angle_beta   90.00
_cell.angle_gamma   90.00
#
_symmetry.space_group_name_H-M   'P 1'
#
loop_
_entity.id
_entity.type
_entity.pdbx_description
1 polymer ?
#
loop_
_entity_poly.entity_id
_entity_poly.type
_entity_poly.pdbx_seq_one_letter_code
_entity_poly.pdbx_strand_id
1 'polypeptide(L)'
;MVFSVDGGTISNNIVSDFGTAASATPDSTGINVAVGSQGEAVSDITITGNTVTDSCTGLCLWKAVDSIDVTDNTFSGCRTGVTILAGAPTNLTITGNAITGNTGDGILIASWAAANVITNNNISGNAGYGIENTTDPIVPVDARSNWWGDPTGPYSAPANDWPNPGLGDSISDHVDGQNYLTAAVTVAPTVIPDYVVVSTTGVGGYLGWVDSEAVTTVAFSPNFDSDETILVISSSDS
;
A
#
# COMPACT_ATOMS: atom_id res chain seq x y z
N MET A 1 -0.03 1.73 -29.17
CA MET A 1 1.38 1.56 -28.77
C MET A 1 1.29 1.05 -27.35
N VAL A 2 1.91 -0.09 -27.04
CA VAL A 2 1.77 -0.73 -25.72
C VAL A 2 2.75 -0.01 -24.79
N PHE A 3 2.23 0.71 -23.80
CA PHE A 3 2.98 1.49 -22.83
C PHE A 3 2.97 0.81 -21.45
N SER A 4 3.81 -0.21 -21.30
CA SER A 4 4.16 -0.77 -20.00
C SER A 4 4.96 0.24 -19.18
N VAL A 5 4.68 0.36 -17.89
CA VAL A 5 5.57 1.07 -16.95
C VAL A 5 6.47 0.01 -16.32
N ASP A 6 7.77 0.16 -16.49
CA ASP A 6 8.77 -0.79 -15.99
C ASP A 6 9.87 -0.03 -15.26
N GLY A 7 10.00 -0.26 -13.96
CA GLY A 7 10.88 0.48 -13.07
C GLY A 7 10.26 1.76 -12.50
N GLY A 8 10.45 1.98 -11.20
CA GLY A 8 10.06 3.24 -10.55
C GLY A 8 10.34 3.26 -9.06
N THR A 9 10.30 4.44 -8.43
CA THR A 9 10.45 4.56 -6.97
C THR A 9 9.54 5.65 -6.41
N ILE A 10 8.47 5.26 -5.72
CA ILE A 10 7.63 6.16 -4.91
C ILE A 10 8.29 6.24 -3.54
N SER A 11 8.96 7.35 -3.19
CA SER A 11 9.63 7.41 -1.88
C SER A 11 9.57 8.73 -1.13
N ASN A 12 9.60 8.62 0.20
CA ASN A 12 9.69 9.72 1.16
C ASN A 12 8.56 10.77 1.07
N ASN A 13 7.39 10.37 0.59
CA ASN A 13 6.22 11.25 0.53
C ASN A 13 5.47 11.26 1.87
N ILE A 14 4.82 12.39 2.18
CA ILE A 14 3.80 12.49 3.23
C ILE A 14 2.46 12.74 2.55
N VAL A 15 1.45 11.95 2.89
CA VAL A 15 0.17 11.87 2.19
C VAL A 15 -0.94 11.74 3.23
N SER A 16 -1.88 12.67 3.31
CA SER A 16 -2.95 12.64 4.32
C SER A 16 -4.30 13.13 3.80
N ASP A 17 -5.36 12.89 4.58
CA ASP A 17 -6.68 13.54 4.46
C ASP A 17 -7.47 13.28 3.16
N PHE A 18 -7.26 12.13 2.50
CA PHE A 18 -8.05 11.71 1.32
C PHE A 18 -9.48 11.24 1.66
N GLY A 19 -9.90 11.41 2.91
CA GLY A 19 -11.25 11.12 3.41
C GLY A 19 -11.46 9.66 3.78
N THR A 20 -12.13 9.42 4.90
CA THR A 20 -12.38 8.07 5.47
C THR A 20 -13.79 7.53 5.19
N ALA A 21 -14.55 8.18 4.31
CA ALA A 21 -15.93 7.83 4.00
C ALA A 21 -16.04 6.48 3.26
N ALA A 22 -17.15 5.76 3.47
CA ALA A 22 -17.34 4.35 3.09
C ALA A 22 -17.38 4.03 1.57
N SER A 23 -17.01 4.96 0.69
CA SER A 23 -16.86 4.72 -0.75
C SER A 23 -15.45 4.24 -1.03
N ALA A 24 -15.29 2.94 -1.29
CA ALA A 24 -14.02 2.35 -1.74
C ALA A 24 -13.77 2.62 -3.24
N THR A 25 -13.83 3.89 -3.65
CA THR A 25 -13.39 4.32 -4.99
C THR A 25 -11.92 4.73 -4.96
N PRO A 26 -11.19 4.66 -6.10
CA PRO A 26 -9.78 5.04 -6.16
C PRO A 26 -9.50 6.48 -5.67
N ASP A 27 -10.51 7.35 -5.74
CA ASP A 27 -10.46 8.79 -5.46
C ASP A 27 -10.10 9.16 -4.00
N SER A 28 -10.16 8.20 -3.06
CA SER A 28 -9.78 8.37 -1.64
C SER A 28 -8.56 7.53 -1.24
N THR A 29 -7.65 7.27 -2.19
CA THR A 29 -6.41 6.51 -1.99
C THR A 29 -5.21 7.44 -1.86
N GLY A 30 -4.34 7.23 -0.87
CA GLY A 30 -3.11 8.01 -0.73
C GLY A 30 -2.06 7.68 -1.81
N ILE A 31 -1.69 6.41 -1.95
CA ILE A 31 -0.81 5.93 -3.03
C ILE A 31 -1.57 4.89 -3.86
N ASN A 32 -1.73 5.13 -5.16
CA ASN A 32 -2.42 4.22 -6.08
C ASN A 32 -1.46 3.76 -7.18
N VAL A 33 -1.18 2.46 -7.24
CA VAL A 33 -0.41 1.83 -8.31
C VAL A 33 -1.37 0.91 -9.07
N ALA A 34 -1.81 1.36 -10.24
CA ALA A 34 -2.86 0.69 -10.99
C ALA A 34 -2.70 0.80 -12.50
N VAL A 35 -3.20 -0.21 -13.22
CA VAL A 35 -3.33 -0.21 -14.68
C VAL A 35 -4.72 0.25 -15.13
N GLY A 36 -4.76 1.07 -16.19
CA GLY A 36 -5.98 1.48 -16.89
C GLY A 36 -6.68 0.36 -17.68
N SER A 37 -7.57 0.71 -18.60
CA SER A 37 -8.40 -0.28 -19.32
C SER A 37 -7.72 -1.01 -20.49
N GLN A 38 -6.50 -0.65 -20.86
CA GLN A 38 -5.88 -1.08 -22.14
C GLN A 38 -4.93 -2.29 -22.04
N GLY A 39 -4.78 -2.89 -20.86
CA GLY A 39 -4.02 -4.15 -20.70
C GLY A 39 -2.49 -4.00 -20.66
N GLU A 40 -2.02 -2.83 -20.24
CA GLU A 40 -0.60 -2.58 -19.93
C GLU A 40 -0.17 -3.31 -18.65
N ALA A 41 1.14 -3.39 -18.39
CA ALA A 41 1.67 -3.88 -17.13
C ALA A 41 2.41 -2.76 -16.37
N VAL A 42 2.41 -2.84 -15.05
CA VAL A 42 3.25 -2.01 -14.16
C VAL A 42 4.19 -2.95 -13.41
N SER A 43 5.49 -2.87 -13.65
CA SER A 43 6.50 -3.75 -13.03
C SER A 43 7.64 -2.98 -12.38
N ASP A 44 8.35 -3.67 -11.48
CA ASP A 44 9.60 -3.24 -10.86
C ASP A 44 9.50 -1.88 -10.12
N ILE A 45 8.40 -1.68 -9.37
CA ILE A 45 8.16 -0.47 -8.58
C ILE A 45 8.56 -0.70 -7.12
N THR A 46 9.49 0.12 -6.63
CA THR A 46 9.76 0.25 -5.18
C THR A 46 8.88 1.35 -4.57
N ILE A 47 8.24 1.07 -3.44
CA ILE A 47 7.45 2.02 -2.65
C ILE A 47 8.12 2.08 -1.28
N THR A 48 8.80 3.18 -0.92
CA THR A 48 9.60 3.19 0.31
C THR A 48 9.70 4.50 1.09
N GLY A 49 9.71 4.42 2.43
CA GLY A 49 9.87 5.58 3.31
C GLY A 49 8.69 6.55 3.33
N ASN A 50 7.56 6.21 2.68
CA ASN A 50 6.39 7.07 2.63
C ASN A 50 5.58 6.99 3.94
N THR A 51 4.98 8.10 4.36
CA THR A 51 3.97 8.13 5.42
C THR A 51 2.62 8.49 4.80
N VAL A 52 1.64 7.60 4.94
CA VAL A 52 0.27 7.82 4.48
C VAL A 52 -0.68 7.71 5.68
N THR A 53 -1.48 8.75 5.92
CA THR A 53 -2.45 8.78 7.02
C THR A 53 -3.87 9.14 6.60
N ASP A 54 -4.84 8.84 7.46
CA ASP A 54 -6.20 9.42 7.47
C ASP A 54 -6.96 9.37 6.12
N SER A 55 -6.67 8.33 5.33
CA SER A 55 -7.19 8.09 3.97
C SER A 55 -8.15 6.90 3.93
N CYS A 56 -8.98 6.75 2.88
CA CYS A 56 -9.84 5.56 2.77
C CYS A 56 -8.99 4.31 2.53
N THR A 57 -8.00 4.42 1.65
CA THR A 57 -6.97 3.41 1.42
C THR A 57 -5.59 4.06 1.48
N GLY A 58 -4.66 3.52 2.25
CA GLY A 58 -3.29 4.04 2.31
C GLY A 58 -2.52 3.75 1.01
N LEU A 59 -2.34 2.47 0.68
CA LEU A 59 -1.81 1.99 -0.59
C LEU A 59 -2.83 1.11 -1.32
N CYS A 60 -3.12 1.37 -2.59
CA CYS A 60 -3.88 0.48 -3.46
C CYS A 60 -2.97 -0.08 -4.57
N LEU A 61 -2.95 -1.40 -4.73
CA LEU A 61 -2.34 -2.10 -5.87
C LEU A 61 -3.47 -2.75 -6.69
N TRP A 62 -3.61 -2.40 -7.98
CA TRP A 62 -4.77 -2.84 -8.78
C TRP A 62 -4.45 -3.14 -10.26
N LYS A 63 -4.73 -4.39 -10.70
CA LYS A 63 -4.60 -4.91 -12.07
C LYS A 63 -3.19 -4.86 -12.70
N ALA A 64 -2.73 -6.02 -13.17
CA ALA A 64 -1.53 -6.21 -14.00
C ALA A 64 -0.29 -5.47 -13.47
N VAL A 65 -0.19 -5.38 -12.15
CA VAL A 65 1.00 -4.93 -11.43
C VAL A 65 1.83 -6.18 -11.10
N ASP A 66 3.15 -6.19 -11.24
CA ASP A 66 4.05 -7.29 -10.80
C ASP A 66 5.36 -6.74 -10.22
N SER A 67 6.17 -7.58 -9.55
CA SER A 67 7.48 -7.18 -8.97
C SER A 67 7.44 -5.88 -8.18
N ILE A 68 6.66 -5.86 -7.10
CA ILE A 68 6.48 -4.67 -6.25
C ILE A 68 7.13 -4.90 -4.90
N ASP A 69 7.99 -3.97 -4.50
CA ASP A 69 8.64 -3.96 -3.20
C ASP A 69 8.12 -2.78 -2.37
N VAL A 70 7.33 -3.08 -1.33
CA VAL A 70 6.78 -2.10 -0.39
C VAL A 70 7.60 -2.16 0.90
N THR A 71 8.50 -1.20 1.12
CA THR A 71 9.47 -1.24 2.24
C THR A 71 9.53 0.02 3.09
N ASP A 72 9.62 -0.11 4.41
CA ASP A 72 9.82 1.03 5.33
C ASP A 72 8.78 2.17 5.23
N ASN A 73 7.54 1.86 4.84
CA ASN A 73 6.45 2.84 4.81
C ASN A 73 5.63 2.82 6.12
N THR A 74 4.91 3.90 6.39
CA THR A 74 3.89 3.99 7.44
C THR A 74 2.50 4.18 6.81
N PHE A 75 1.56 3.30 7.14
CA PHE A 75 0.15 3.36 6.74
C PHE A 75 -0.73 3.31 8.00
N SER A 76 -1.25 4.46 8.44
CA SER A 76 -1.96 4.55 9.72
C SER A 76 -3.20 5.46 9.69
N GLY A 77 -4.15 5.22 10.60
CA GLY A 77 -5.41 5.99 10.65
C GLY A 77 -6.32 5.86 9.41
N CYS A 78 -5.90 5.11 8.38
CA CYS A 78 -6.66 4.90 7.18
C CYS A 78 -7.86 3.98 7.46
N ARG A 79 -8.84 3.87 6.54
CA ARG A 79 -9.85 2.79 6.64
C ARG A 79 -9.22 1.44 6.33
N THR A 80 -8.43 1.34 5.26
CA THR A 80 -7.59 0.16 5.00
C THR A 80 -6.16 0.62 4.77
N GLY A 81 -5.18 0.02 5.46
CA GLY A 81 -3.77 0.43 5.34
C GLY A 81 -3.21 0.14 3.93
N VAL A 82 -3.26 -1.13 3.52
CA VAL A 82 -2.85 -1.59 2.19
C VAL A 82 -3.97 -2.45 1.58
N THR A 83 -4.34 -2.21 0.33
CA THR A 83 -5.31 -3.02 -0.42
C THR A 83 -4.68 -3.56 -1.70
N ILE A 84 -4.81 -4.87 -1.91
CA ILE A 84 -4.34 -5.58 -3.10
C ILE A 84 -5.57 -6.12 -3.84
N LEU A 85 -5.79 -5.67 -5.08
CA LEU A 85 -7.00 -5.91 -5.87
C LEU A 85 -6.71 -6.58 -7.23
N ALA A 86 -7.48 -7.62 -7.55
CA ALA A 86 -7.88 -8.08 -8.89
C ALA A 86 -6.83 -8.00 -10.01
N GLY A 87 -6.22 -9.14 -10.34
CA GLY A 87 -5.20 -9.28 -11.38
C GLY A 87 -3.81 -8.92 -10.85
N ALA A 88 -3.52 -9.41 -9.66
CA ALA A 88 -2.52 -8.83 -8.77
C ALA A 88 -1.09 -9.34 -9.04
N PRO A 89 -0.07 -8.70 -8.43
CA PRO A 89 1.32 -9.12 -8.52
C PRO A 89 1.50 -10.59 -8.17
N THR A 90 2.32 -11.26 -8.99
CA THR A 90 2.84 -12.60 -8.72
C THR A 90 4.11 -12.55 -7.86
N ASN A 91 4.74 -11.37 -7.79
CA ASN A 91 5.89 -11.05 -6.95
C ASN A 91 5.60 -9.75 -6.18
N LEU A 92 5.03 -9.85 -4.98
CA LEU A 92 4.84 -8.71 -4.06
C LEU A 92 5.53 -8.98 -2.73
N THR A 93 6.48 -8.11 -2.38
CA THR A 93 7.10 -8.08 -1.06
C THR A 93 6.54 -6.90 -0.26
N ILE A 94 6.02 -7.17 0.95
CA ILE A 94 5.70 -6.14 1.94
C ILE A 94 6.57 -6.40 3.16
N THR A 95 7.57 -5.54 3.43
CA THR A 95 8.53 -5.76 4.53
C THR A 95 9.00 -4.48 5.21
N GLY A 96 9.19 -4.50 6.53
CA GLY A 96 9.69 -3.34 7.29
C GLY A 96 8.68 -2.20 7.46
N ASN A 97 7.42 -2.37 7.10
CA ASN A 97 6.41 -1.30 7.17
C ASN A 97 5.74 -1.22 8.55
N ALA A 98 5.23 -0.04 8.91
CA ALA A 98 4.25 0.16 9.97
C ALA A 98 2.84 0.25 9.37
N ILE A 99 1.96 -0.68 9.72
CA ILE A 99 0.57 -0.76 9.26
C ILE A 99 -0.31 -0.81 10.51
N THR A 100 -0.63 0.37 11.05
CA THR A 100 -1.07 0.49 12.45
C THR A 100 -2.24 1.45 12.65
N GLY A 101 -3.13 1.13 13.59
CA GLY A 101 -4.23 2.04 13.96
C GLY A 101 -5.24 2.33 12.84
N ASN A 102 -5.34 1.47 11.81
CA ASN A 102 -6.33 1.65 10.76
C ASN A 102 -7.74 1.30 11.27
N THR A 103 -8.75 2.03 10.79
CA THR A 103 -10.14 1.94 11.28
C THR A 103 -10.93 0.77 10.69
N GLY A 104 -10.33 0.05 9.75
CA GLY A 104 -10.70 -1.29 9.29
C GLY A 104 -9.43 -2.15 9.25
N ASP A 105 -9.16 -2.81 8.13
CA ASP A 105 -8.06 -3.77 8.02
C ASP A 105 -6.68 -3.11 7.83
N GLY A 106 -5.64 -3.75 8.37
CA GLY A 106 -4.26 -3.39 8.09
C GLY A 106 -3.92 -3.66 6.62
N ILE A 107 -4.09 -4.90 6.19
CA ILE A 107 -3.92 -5.33 4.79
C ILE A 107 -5.16 -6.11 4.33
N LEU A 108 -5.78 -5.70 3.22
CA LEU A 108 -6.83 -6.44 2.54
C LEU A 108 -6.30 -7.02 1.22
N ILE A 109 -6.49 -8.33 1.03
CA ILE A 109 -6.07 -9.06 -0.18
C ILE A 109 -7.32 -9.64 -0.84
N ALA A 110 -7.68 -9.14 -2.02
CA ALA A 110 -8.92 -9.49 -2.70
C ALA A 110 -8.71 -9.87 -4.17
N SER A 111 -9.32 -10.99 -4.58
CA SER A 111 -9.47 -11.44 -5.97
C SER A 111 -8.16 -11.62 -6.78
N TRP A 112 -7.82 -12.86 -7.16
CA TRP A 112 -6.70 -13.15 -8.10
C TRP A 112 -5.33 -12.55 -7.71
N ALA A 113 -5.01 -12.50 -6.41
CA ALA A 113 -3.67 -12.18 -5.91
C ALA A 113 -2.97 -13.48 -5.51
N ALA A 114 -1.73 -13.69 -5.95
CA ALA A 114 -0.99 -14.93 -5.72
C ALA A 114 0.45 -14.65 -5.30
N ALA A 115 0.96 -15.42 -4.32
CA ALA A 115 2.35 -15.34 -3.85
C ALA A 115 2.80 -13.98 -3.28
N ASN A 116 1.95 -13.34 -2.47
CA ASN A 116 2.36 -12.21 -1.64
C ASN A 116 3.20 -12.69 -0.44
N VAL A 117 4.37 -12.08 -0.21
CA VAL A 117 5.23 -12.31 0.95
C VAL A 117 5.19 -11.08 1.85
N ILE A 118 4.57 -11.23 3.02
CA ILE A 118 4.34 -10.14 3.97
C ILE A 118 5.10 -10.50 5.24
N THR A 119 6.29 -9.93 5.46
CA THR A 119 7.18 -10.34 6.57
C THR A 119 7.90 -9.15 7.20
N ASN A 120 8.29 -9.25 8.48
CA ASN A 120 9.01 -8.18 9.20
C ASN A 120 8.28 -6.82 9.22
N ASN A 121 6.95 -6.78 9.22
CA ASN A 121 6.16 -5.55 9.38
C ASN A 121 5.65 -5.42 10.82
N ASN A 122 5.30 -4.20 11.23
CA ASN A 122 4.51 -3.92 12.43
C ASN A 122 3.04 -3.77 12.03
N ILE A 123 2.23 -4.79 12.30
CA ILE A 123 0.79 -4.83 12.04
C ILE A 123 0.09 -4.80 13.40
N SER A 124 -0.41 -3.64 13.84
CA SER A 124 -0.93 -3.51 15.21
C SER A 124 -1.96 -2.41 15.42
N GLY A 125 -3.01 -2.70 16.18
CA GLY A 125 -4.07 -1.78 16.53
C GLY A 125 -5.05 -1.49 15.39
N ASN A 126 -5.07 -2.33 14.35
CA ASN A 126 -6.07 -2.22 13.28
C ASN A 126 -7.42 -2.75 13.79
N ALA A 127 -8.51 -2.06 13.46
CA ALA A 127 -9.83 -2.34 14.05
C ALA A 127 -10.58 -3.50 13.37
N GLY A 128 -10.21 -3.84 12.14
CA GLY A 128 -10.60 -5.06 11.43
C GLY A 128 -9.60 -6.19 11.67
N TYR A 129 -9.17 -6.84 10.60
CA TYR A 129 -8.04 -7.76 10.63
C TYR A 129 -6.72 -7.00 10.46
N GLY A 130 -5.63 -7.48 11.06
CA GLY A 130 -4.27 -7.11 10.66
C GLY A 130 -4.01 -7.50 9.20
N ILE A 131 -4.45 -8.70 8.79
CA ILE A 131 -4.52 -9.13 7.39
C ILE A 131 -5.81 -9.91 7.13
N GLU A 132 -6.61 -9.47 6.15
CA GLU A 132 -7.77 -10.20 5.61
C GLU A 132 -7.46 -10.74 4.20
N ASN A 133 -7.70 -12.04 4.00
CA ASN A 133 -7.61 -12.73 2.71
C ASN A 133 -9.01 -13.11 2.21
N THR A 134 -9.46 -12.43 1.15
CA THR A 134 -10.76 -12.63 0.49
C THR A 134 -10.59 -13.13 -0.96
N THR A 135 -9.48 -13.83 -1.25
CA THR A 135 -9.21 -14.34 -2.60
C THR A 135 -10.19 -15.46 -3.02
N ASP A 136 -10.67 -15.39 -4.25
CA ASP A 136 -11.46 -16.42 -4.92
C ASP A 136 -10.87 -16.67 -6.33
N PRO A 137 -10.35 -17.88 -6.65
CA PRO A 137 -10.15 -19.00 -5.73
C PRO A 137 -9.17 -18.64 -4.60
N ILE A 138 -9.32 -19.29 -3.44
CA ILE A 138 -8.51 -19.02 -2.26
C ILE A 138 -7.03 -19.36 -2.48
N VAL A 139 -6.14 -18.41 -2.21
CA VAL A 139 -4.68 -18.58 -2.26
C VAL A 139 -4.10 -18.25 -0.88
N PRO A 140 -3.35 -19.17 -0.24
CA PRO A 140 -2.72 -18.88 1.05
C PRO A 140 -1.71 -17.73 0.99
N VAL A 141 -1.66 -16.93 2.06
CA VAL A 141 -0.77 -15.76 2.21
C VAL A 141 0.33 -16.09 3.21
N ASP A 142 1.59 -15.86 2.86
CA ASP A 142 2.72 -15.96 3.78
C ASP A 142 2.85 -14.65 4.58
N ALA A 143 2.43 -14.70 5.84
CA ALA A 143 2.42 -13.56 6.75
C ALA A 143 3.36 -13.79 7.96
N ARG A 144 4.39 -14.62 7.78
CA ARG A 144 5.27 -15.03 8.88
C ARG A 144 6.23 -13.92 9.29
N SER A 145 6.76 -14.01 10.51
CA SER A 145 7.76 -13.05 11.02
C SER A 145 7.29 -11.59 11.04
N ASN A 146 5.98 -11.31 11.14
CA ASN A 146 5.47 -9.98 11.46
C ASN A 146 5.34 -9.79 12.98
N TRP A 147 5.34 -8.53 13.41
CA TRP A 147 4.89 -8.12 14.73
C TRP A 147 3.40 -7.80 14.69
N TRP A 148 2.63 -8.37 15.62
CA TRP A 148 1.16 -8.29 15.61
C TRP A 148 0.58 -7.41 16.73
N GLY A 149 1.41 -6.61 17.40
CA GLY A 149 1.00 -5.78 18.54
C GLY A 149 1.15 -6.44 19.91
N ASP A 150 1.24 -7.78 19.99
CA ASP A 150 1.38 -8.52 21.26
C ASP A 150 2.42 -9.67 21.14
N PRO A 151 3.24 -9.94 22.19
CA PRO A 151 4.27 -11.00 22.16
C PRO A 151 3.74 -12.43 22.09
N THR A 152 2.42 -12.65 22.19
CA THR A 152 1.78 -13.95 21.98
C THR A 152 1.38 -14.21 20.52
N GLY A 153 1.61 -13.25 19.62
CA GLY A 153 1.27 -13.34 18.20
C GLY A 153 -0.11 -12.75 17.88
N PRO A 154 -0.59 -12.91 16.64
CA PRO A 154 -1.90 -12.40 16.23
C PRO A 154 -3.02 -13.28 16.78
N TYR A 155 -4.20 -12.69 16.88
CA TYR A 155 -5.41 -13.44 17.19
C TYR A 155 -5.90 -14.23 15.97
N SER A 156 -6.43 -15.43 16.21
CA SER A 156 -7.23 -16.13 15.21
C SER A 156 -8.43 -16.84 15.85
N ALA A 157 -9.50 -16.99 15.07
CA ALA A 157 -10.61 -17.84 15.48
C ALA A 157 -10.17 -19.33 15.44
N PRO A 158 -10.71 -20.21 16.31
CA PRO A 158 -10.33 -21.64 16.34
C PRO A 158 -10.58 -22.46 15.06
N ALA A 159 -11.12 -21.85 14.01
CA ALA A 159 -11.40 -22.49 12.72
C ALA A 159 -10.16 -22.66 11.84
N ASN A 160 -9.06 -21.93 12.11
CA ASN A 160 -7.87 -21.89 11.25
C ASN A 160 -6.76 -22.90 11.60
N ASP A 161 -7.10 -24.00 12.29
CA ASP A 161 -6.18 -25.07 12.74
C ASP A 161 -4.97 -24.62 13.59
N TRP A 162 -4.97 -23.39 14.11
CA TRP A 162 -3.80 -22.83 14.80
C TRP A 162 -3.84 -23.07 16.32
N PRO A 163 -2.77 -23.62 16.96
CA PRO A 163 -2.88 -24.24 18.27
C PRO A 163 -2.81 -23.25 19.46
N ASN A 164 -2.64 -21.96 19.22
CA ASN A 164 -2.66 -20.92 20.26
C ASN A 164 -2.99 -19.55 19.66
N PRO A 165 -4.21 -19.02 19.83
CA PRO A 165 -4.53 -17.66 19.38
C PRO A 165 -3.81 -16.65 20.27
N GLY A 166 -3.02 -15.77 19.66
CA GLY A 166 -2.39 -14.65 20.35
C GLY A 166 -3.39 -13.53 20.68
N LEU A 167 -2.90 -12.47 21.31
CA LEU A 167 -3.69 -11.29 21.69
C LEU A 167 -3.49 -10.09 20.77
N GLY A 168 -2.67 -10.23 19.73
CA GLY A 168 -2.43 -9.21 18.71
C GLY A 168 -3.57 -9.09 17.70
N ASP A 169 -3.36 -8.29 16.66
CA ASP A 169 -4.32 -8.06 15.58
C ASP A 169 -4.82 -9.38 14.98
N SER A 170 -6.10 -9.41 14.58
CA SER A 170 -6.72 -10.63 14.05
C SER A 170 -6.21 -10.96 12.65
N ILE A 171 -6.11 -12.24 12.31
CA ILE A 171 -5.94 -12.69 10.92
C ILE A 171 -7.15 -13.51 10.46
N SER A 172 -7.49 -13.42 9.17
CA SER A 172 -8.50 -14.28 8.56
C SER A 172 -8.00 -15.71 8.38
N ASP A 173 -8.89 -16.61 7.94
CA ASP A 173 -8.48 -17.90 7.40
C ASP A 173 -7.51 -17.72 6.22
N HIS A 174 -6.66 -18.74 5.98
CA HIS A 174 -5.68 -18.79 4.89
C HIS A 174 -4.60 -17.68 4.91
N VAL A 175 -4.30 -17.13 6.08
CA VAL A 175 -3.12 -16.29 6.37
C VAL A 175 -2.20 -17.04 7.33
N ASP A 176 -0.93 -17.26 6.97
CA ASP A 176 0.06 -17.93 7.83
C ASP A 176 0.83 -16.91 8.68
N GLY A 177 0.31 -16.59 9.87
CA GLY A 177 0.94 -15.66 10.82
C GLY A 177 2.03 -16.26 11.71
N GLN A 178 2.55 -17.46 11.40
CA GLN A 178 3.53 -18.19 12.23
C GLN A 178 4.91 -17.52 12.33
N ASN A 179 5.73 -18.00 13.27
CA ASN A 179 7.06 -17.44 13.56
C ASN A 179 7.02 -15.93 13.82
N TYR A 180 5.92 -15.44 14.42
CA TYR A 180 5.74 -14.03 14.73
C TYR A 180 6.89 -13.48 15.58
N LEU A 181 7.13 -12.18 15.43
CA LEU A 181 8.07 -11.47 16.27
C LEU A 181 7.48 -11.29 17.67
N THR A 182 8.34 -11.19 18.69
CA THR A 182 7.93 -10.92 20.08
C THR A 182 8.12 -9.46 20.49
N ALA A 183 8.53 -8.61 19.54
CA ALA A 183 8.62 -7.16 19.65
C ALA A 183 8.48 -6.53 18.27
N ALA A 184 8.17 -5.23 18.23
CA ALA A 184 8.12 -4.45 17.00
C ALA A 184 9.48 -4.38 16.28
N VAL A 185 9.45 -4.38 14.94
CA VAL A 185 10.62 -4.00 14.13
C VAL A 185 10.86 -2.49 14.20
N THR A 186 12.11 -2.07 14.00
CA THR A 186 12.41 -0.67 13.74
C THR A 186 12.04 -0.35 12.29
N VAL A 187 11.05 0.51 12.09
CA VAL A 187 10.71 1.10 10.78
C VAL A 187 11.58 2.34 10.58
N ALA A 188 12.14 2.53 9.39
CA ALA A 188 12.90 3.75 9.11
C ALA A 188 11.98 4.98 9.17
N PRO A 189 12.39 6.09 9.84
CA PRO A 189 11.59 7.30 9.85
C PRO A 189 11.55 7.93 8.45
N THR A 190 10.37 8.38 8.01
CA THR A 190 10.22 9.17 6.77
C THR A 190 11.16 10.37 6.80
N VAL A 191 12.03 10.46 5.79
CA VAL A 191 12.98 11.57 5.66
C VAL A 191 12.30 12.69 4.89
N ILE A 192 11.89 13.75 5.59
CA ILE A 192 11.39 14.97 4.96
C ILE A 192 12.60 15.72 4.38
N PRO A 193 12.69 15.94 3.05
CA PRO A 193 13.75 16.77 2.49
C PRO A 193 13.49 18.24 2.81
N ASP A 194 14.56 19.00 3.13
CA ASP A 194 14.47 20.45 3.44
C ASP A 194 13.85 21.29 2.31
N TYR A 195 13.80 20.76 1.08
CA TYR A 195 13.11 21.33 -0.07
C TYR A 195 12.84 20.25 -1.12
N VAL A 196 11.73 20.37 -1.87
CA VAL A 196 11.41 19.54 -3.04
C VAL A 196 11.69 20.35 -4.31
N VAL A 197 12.57 19.85 -5.19
CA VAL A 197 12.83 20.48 -6.50
C VAL A 197 12.09 19.74 -7.60
N VAL A 198 11.06 20.37 -8.14
CA VAL A 198 10.41 19.92 -9.39
C VAL A 198 11.04 20.70 -10.55
N SER A 199 12.02 20.11 -11.24
CA SER A 199 12.69 20.74 -12.37
C SER A 199 12.08 20.30 -13.71
N THR A 200 11.20 21.12 -14.29
CA THR A 200 10.70 20.91 -15.65
C THR A 200 11.61 21.62 -16.67
N THR A 201 12.40 20.87 -17.45
CA THR A 201 13.21 21.45 -18.53
C THR A 201 12.40 21.60 -19.82
N GLY A 202 11.65 22.70 -19.95
CA GLY A 202 10.89 23.05 -21.15
C GLY A 202 10.47 24.53 -21.14
N VAL A 203 10.50 25.20 -22.29
CA VAL A 203 10.23 26.65 -22.39
C VAL A 203 8.81 26.88 -22.91
N GLY A 204 7.93 27.41 -22.05
CA GLY A 204 6.57 27.83 -22.41
C GLY A 204 5.59 27.59 -21.27
N GLY A 205 4.87 28.63 -20.86
CA GLY A 205 3.90 28.53 -19.76
C GLY A 205 2.62 27.77 -20.12
N TYR A 206 1.80 27.51 -19.08
CA TYR A 206 0.68 26.57 -19.03
C TYR A 206 1.11 25.09 -19.00
N LEU A 207 0.95 24.45 -17.82
CA LEU A 207 1.15 23.02 -17.59
C LEU A 207 -0.03 22.21 -18.18
N GLY A 208 -0.07 22.13 -19.50
CA GLY A 208 -0.84 21.12 -20.23
C GLY A 208 0.11 20.06 -20.80
N TRP A 209 -0.28 18.79 -20.70
CA TRP A 209 0.29 17.60 -21.34
C TRP A 209 1.83 17.55 -21.48
N VAL A 210 2.48 16.89 -20.52
CA VAL A 210 3.89 16.50 -20.63
C VAL A 210 3.97 15.13 -21.31
N ASP A 211 4.45 15.13 -22.55
CA ASP A 211 4.76 13.91 -23.32
C ASP A 211 6.23 13.48 -23.11
N SER A 212 6.48 12.18 -23.36
CA SER A 212 7.78 11.49 -23.47
C SER A 212 8.58 11.12 -22.18
N GLU A 213 8.76 9.80 -22.01
CA GLU A 213 10.04 9.10 -21.76
C GLU A 213 11.00 9.60 -20.66
N ALA A 214 10.50 10.14 -19.53
CA ALA A 214 11.13 10.00 -18.20
C ALA A 214 10.30 10.72 -17.11
N VAL A 215 9.25 10.05 -16.58
CA VAL A 215 8.55 10.51 -15.37
C VAL A 215 8.55 9.37 -14.35
N THR A 216 9.36 9.51 -13.30
CA THR A 216 9.66 8.43 -12.35
C THR A 216 8.94 8.52 -11.00
N THR A 217 8.08 9.55 -10.76
CA THR A 217 6.89 9.62 -9.85
C THR A 217 6.50 11.06 -9.44
N VAL A 218 5.22 11.31 -9.06
CA VAL A 218 4.63 12.60 -8.55
C VAL A 218 3.15 12.34 -8.04
N ALA A 219 2.66 12.81 -6.86
CA ALA A 219 1.25 12.66 -6.32
C ALA A 219 0.54 13.94 -5.68
N PHE A 220 -0.76 14.29 -6.02
CA PHE A 220 -1.64 15.40 -5.47
C PHE A 220 -2.59 14.88 -4.39
N SER A 221 -3.04 15.84 -3.58
CA SER A 221 -4.47 16.09 -3.38
C SER A 221 -4.80 17.59 -3.58
N PRO A 222 -5.98 17.95 -4.11
CA PRO A 222 -6.58 19.25 -3.85
C PRO A 222 -7.49 19.16 -2.62
N ASN A 223 -7.41 20.14 -1.71
CA ASN A 223 -8.59 20.49 -0.90
C ASN A 223 -8.91 21.98 -1.01
N PHE A 224 -10.18 22.28 -1.21
CA PHE A 224 -10.68 23.61 -1.49
C PHE A 224 -11.00 24.36 -0.19
N ASP A 225 -9.98 24.96 0.46
CA ASP A 225 -10.12 26.29 1.11
C ASP A 225 -8.86 26.89 1.79
N SER A 226 -7.68 26.24 1.80
CA SER A 226 -6.47 26.86 2.40
C SER A 226 -5.12 26.46 1.79
N ASP A 227 -4.20 27.43 1.75
CA ASP A 227 -2.91 27.51 1.05
C ASP A 227 -1.88 26.37 1.31
N GLU A 228 -2.10 25.16 0.81
CA GLU A 228 -1.06 24.12 0.71
C GLU A 228 -0.97 23.46 -0.69
N THR A 229 0.21 22.97 -1.05
CA THR A 229 0.51 22.39 -2.38
C THR A 229 0.98 20.94 -2.25
N ILE A 230 0.23 20.03 -2.87
CA ILE A 230 0.48 18.60 -3.09
C ILE A 230 0.50 18.43 -4.65
N LEU A 231 0.95 17.36 -5.34
CA LEU A 231 1.47 17.44 -6.74
C LEU A 231 1.33 16.15 -7.65
N VAL A 232 0.31 15.90 -8.52
CA VAL A 232 -0.02 14.53 -9.13
C VAL A 232 0.44 14.12 -10.53
N ILE A 233 0.51 12.79 -10.68
CA ILE A 233 0.33 12.04 -11.93
C ILE A 233 -0.93 11.18 -11.87
N SER A 234 -1.78 11.31 -12.89
CA SER A 234 -2.67 10.24 -13.36
C SER A 234 -2.54 10.17 -14.88
N SER A 235 -2.43 8.98 -15.46
CA SER A 235 -2.33 8.79 -16.92
C SER A 235 -3.61 8.18 -17.52
N SER A 236 -4.09 8.83 -18.57
CA SER A 236 -5.02 8.35 -19.59
C SER A 236 -4.78 9.25 -20.83
N ASP A 237 -4.95 8.86 -22.09
CA ASP A 237 -5.65 7.72 -22.72
C ASP A 237 -4.81 7.22 -23.93
N SER A 238 -5.01 6.01 -24.46
CA SER A 238 -6.05 5.75 -25.47
C SER A 238 -6.70 4.39 -25.34
#